data_AF-A0A7G7GEX5-F1
#
_entry.id   AF-A0A7G7GEX5-F1
#
_cell.length_a   1.000
_cell.length_b   1.000
_cell.length_c   1.000
_cell.angle_alpha   90.00
_cell.angle_beta   90.00
_cell.angle_gamma   90.00
#
_symmetry.space_group_name_H-M   'P 1'
#
loop_
_entity.id
_entity.type
_entity.pdbx_description
1 polymer ?
#
loop_
_entity_poly.entity_id
_entity_poly.type
_entity_poly.pdbx_seq_one_letter_code
_entity_poly.pdbx_strand_id
1 'polypeptide(L)'
;MTLAEKLEQLITKRPNSYVPAHTLERLLQLPHQPDEQRLGLNWTMHWGQGILMGVVRGIMAEYGIRGPVGSFLFMNLRLLNDQTLENATGVGALPWTWPKDEQTIDLIHKGIYAFTTGAVADALVAGAPSEPVPRAGWTVGEKA
;
A
#
# COMPACT_ATOMS: atom_id res chain seq x y z
N MET A 1 -0.94 -10.66 -5.13
CA MET A 1 -0.19 -10.87 -6.37
C MET A 1 -0.73 -9.95 -7.44
N THR A 2 -0.01 -8.85 -7.67
CA THR A 2 -0.25 -7.86 -8.72
C THR A 2 0.62 -8.17 -9.94
N LEU A 3 0.32 -7.56 -11.08
CA LEU A 3 1.16 -7.68 -12.29
C LEU A 3 2.58 -7.15 -12.04
N ALA A 4 2.73 -6.06 -11.29
CA ALA A 4 4.03 -5.49 -10.94
C ALA A 4 4.89 -6.48 -10.15
N GLU A 5 4.31 -7.16 -9.15
CA GLU A 5 5.00 -8.20 -8.37
C GLU A 5 5.45 -9.36 -9.28
N LYS A 6 4.63 -9.75 -10.26
CA LYS A 6 5.02 -10.81 -11.20
C LYS A 6 6.18 -10.39 -12.11
N LEU A 7 6.18 -9.15 -12.59
CA LEU A 7 7.27 -8.63 -13.42
C LEU A 7 8.56 -8.50 -12.61
N GLU A 8 8.49 -8.02 -11.37
CA GLU A 8 9.64 -7.96 -10.47
C GLU A 8 10.21 -9.35 -10.20
N GLN A 9 9.37 -10.32 -9.82
CA GLN A 9 9.80 -11.70 -9.56
C GLN A 9 10.46 -12.37 -10.78
N LEU A 10 10.03 -12.03 -12.00
CA LEU A 10 10.69 -12.52 -13.21
C LEU A 10 12.14 -12.02 -13.33
N ILE A 11 12.43 -10.83 -12.82
CA ILE A 11 13.76 -10.21 -12.86
C ILE A 11 14.60 -10.67 -11.67
N THR A 12 14.07 -10.58 -10.45
CA THR A 12 14.80 -10.87 -9.20
C THR A 12 14.88 -12.36 -8.88
N LYS A 13 14.05 -13.18 -9.54
CA LYS A 13 13.90 -14.62 -9.28
C LYS A 13 13.44 -14.94 -7.85
N ARG A 14 12.91 -13.94 -7.14
CA ARG A 14 12.37 -14.11 -5.79
C ARG A 14 11.13 -15.03 -5.82
N PRO A 15 10.99 -15.95 -4.85
CA PRO A 15 9.78 -16.76 -4.74
C PRO A 15 8.55 -15.91 -4.37
N ASN A 16 7.36 -16.52 -4.46
CA ASN A 16 6.14 -15.90 -3.96
C ASN A 16 6.21 -15.68 -2.45
N SER A 17 5.69 -14.53 -2.00
CA SER A 17 5.44 -14.32 -0.57
C SER A 17 4.07 -14.90 -0.19
N TYR A 18 4.04 -15.61 0.93
CA TYR A 18 2.83 -16.14 1.57
C TYR A 18 2.52 -15.45 2.91
N VAL A 19 3.28 -14.42 3.29
CA VAL A 19 3.02 -13.58 4.47
C VAL A 19 1.56 -13.13 4.53
N PRO A 20 0.93 -12.61 3.45
CA PRO A 20 -0.47 -12.21 3.50
C PRO A 20 -1.43 -13.37 3.81
N ALA A 21 -1.14 -14.58 3.30
CA ALA A 21 -1.93 -15.76 3.59
C ALA A 21 -1.83 -16.18 5.06
N HIS A 22 -0.61 -16.17 5.63
CA HIS A 22 -0.39 -16.46 7.04
C HIS A 22 -1.04 -15.42 7.95
N THR A 23 -0.95 -14.14 7.61
CA THR A 23 -1.63 -13.07 8.35
C THR A 23 -3.13 -13.29 8.35
N LEU A 24 -3.73 -13.58 7.19
CA LEU A 24 -5.17 -13.82 7.11
C LEU A 24 -5.59 -15.09 7.87
N GLU A 25 -4.81 -16.17 7.79
CA GLU A 25 -5.01 -17.38 8.59
C GLU A 25 -5.06 -17.07 10.08
N ARG A 26 -4.08 -16.29 10.59
CA ARG A 26 -4.01 -15.92 12.00
C ARG A 26 -5.15 -15.02 12.42
N LEU A 27 -5.54 -14.06 11.59
CA LEU A 27 -6.69 -13.17 11.84
C LEU A 27 -8.00 -13.96 11.93
N LEU A 28 -8.17 -14.96 11.07
CA LEU A 28 -9.37 -15.80 11.00
C LEU A 28 -9.30 -17.04 11.92
N GLN A 29 -8.21 -17.20 12.68
CA GLN A 29 -7.95 -18.35 13.55
C GLN A 29 -8.09 -19.70 12.82
N LEU A 30 -7.67 -19.75 11.56
CA LEU A 30 -7.72 -20.96 10.74
C LEU A 30 -6.56 -21.91 11.07
N PRO A 31 -6.74 -23.22 10.87
CA PRO A 31 -5.67 -24.20 11.06
C PRO A 31 -4.56 -24.04 10.03
N HIS A 32 -3.33 -24.34 10.45
CA HIS A 32 -2.16 -24.25 9.58
C HIS A 32 -2.19 -25.30 8.45
N GLN A 33 -1.96 -24.86 7.22
CA GLN A 33 -1.87 -25.62 5.97
C GLN A 33 -0.52 -25.38 5.26
N PRO A 34 -0.09 -26.21 4.30
CA PRO A 34 1.04 -25.87 3.44
C PRO A 34 0.75 -24.68 2.52
N ASP A 35 1.78 -23.89 2.16
CA ASP A 35 1.63 -22.66 1.38
C ASP A 35 0.97 -22.86 0.01
N GLU A 36 1.26 -23.98 -0.64
CA GLU A 36 0.68 -24.39 -1.92
C GLU A 36 -0.86 -24.49 -1.86
N GLN A 37 -1.40 -24.78 -0.68
CA GLN A 37 -2.84 -24.91 -0.44
C GLN A 37 -3.49 -23.58 -0.01
N ARG A 38 -2.69 -22.53 0.20
CA ARG A 38 -3.14 -21.23 0.71
C ARG A 38 -3.20 -20.12 -0.33
N LEU A 39 -3.09 -20.45 -1.62
CA LEU A 39 -3.17 -19.45 -2.69
C LEU A 39 -4.45 -18.61 -2.61
N GLY A 40 -5.58 -19.24 -2.26
CA GLY A 40 -6.85 -18.55 -2.03
C GLY A 40 -6.76 -17.51 -0.91
N LEU A 41 -6.20 -17.86 0.25
CA LEU A 41 -6.00 -16.91 1.35
C LEU A 41 -5.04 -15.78 0.96
N ASN A 42 -3.98 -16.11 0.22
CA ASN A 42 -3.03 -15.10 -0.26
C ASN A 42 -3.73 -14.08 -1.16
N TRP A 43 -4.51 -14.55 -2.13
CA TRP A 43 -5.28 -13.69 -3.03
C TRP A 43 -6.33 -12.89 -2.30
N THR A 44 -7.08 -13.51 -1.39
CA THR A 44 -8.10 -12.83 -0.58
C THR A 44 -7.49 -11.70 0.22
N MET A 45 -6.34 -11.92 0.87
CA MET A 45 -5.67 -10.86 1.62
C MET A 45 -5.20 -9.75 0.69
N HIS A 46 -4.54 -10.07 -0.43
CA HIS A 46 -4.07 -9.06 -1.37
C HIS A 46 -5.20 -8.21 -1.97
N TRP A 47 -6.25 -8.85 -2.48
CA TRP A 47 -7.38 -8.15 -3.08
C TRP A 47 -8.21 -7.43 -2.02
N GLY A 48 -8.46 -8.06 -0.88
CA GLY A 48 -9.21 -7.47 0.22
C GLY A 48 -8.54 -6.21 0.77
N GLN A 49 -7.23 -6.28 1.04
CA GLN A 49 -6.45 -5.11 1.47
C GLN A 49 -6.36 -4.05 0.38
N GLY A 50 -6.20 -4.46 -0.89
CA GLY A 50 -6.26 -3.54 -2.03
C GLY A 50 -7.58 -2.78 -2.07
N ILE A 51 -8.71 -3.47 -2.10
CA ILE A 51 -10.04 -2.85 -2.16
C ILE A 51 -10.26 -1.93 -0.94
N LEU A 52 -10.00 -2.42 0.27
CA LEU A 52 -10.20 -1.65 1.50
C LEU A 52 -9.36 -0.37 1.50
N MET A 53 -8.07 -0.47 1.20
CA MET A 53 -7.20 0.70 1.14
C MET A 53 -7.54 1.61 -0.04
N GLY A 54 -8.05 1.06 -1.14
CA GLY A 54 -8.58 1.85 -2.26
C GLY A 54 -9.76 2.73 -1.86
N VAL A 55 -10.69 2.20 -1.05
CA VAL A 55 -11.78 2.98 -0.45
C VAL A 55 -11.22 4.12 0.41
N VAL A 56 -10.24 3.83 1.27
CA VAL A 56 -9.57 4.87 2.08
C VAL A 56 -8.95 5.95 1.19
N ARG A 57 -8.29 5.58 0.08
CA ARG A 57 -7.72 6.55 -0.86
C ARG A 57 -8.78 7.39 -1.57
N GLY A 58 -9.93 6.80 -1.89
CA GLY A 58 -11.09 7.52 -2.43
C GLY A 58 -11.60 8.56 -1.44
N ILE A 59 -11.77 8.18 -0.17
CA ILE A 59 -12.14 9.12 0.90
C ILE A 59 -11.12 10.25 1.01
N MET A 60 -9.81 9.94 1.01
CA MET A 60 -8.76 10.96 0.99
C MET A 60 -8.92 11.94 -0.17
N ALA A 61 -9.24 11.45 -1.39
CA ALA A 61 -9.46 12.30 -2.55
C ALA A 61 -10.68 13.23 -2.39
N GLU A 62 -11.80 12.69 -1.88
CA GLU A 62 -13.03 13.46 -1.61
C GLU A 62 -12.77 14.63 -0.65
N TYR A 63 -11.93 14.41 0.37
CA TYR A 63 -11.53 15.44 1.34
C TYR A 63 -10.35 16.31 0.88
N GLY A 64 -9.97 16.27 -0.40
CA GLY A 64 -8.96 17.15 -0.99
C GLY A 64 -7.51 16.69 -0.83
N ILE A 65 -7.27 15.53 -0.19
CA ILE A 65 -5.93 14.94 -0.09
C ILE A 65 -5.60 14.21 -1.41
N ARG A 66 -5.27 15.00 -2.43
CA ARG A 66 -5.04 14.57 -3.81
C ARG A 66 -3.59 14.78 -4.27
N GLY A 67 -3.31 14.34 -5.49
CA GLY A 67 -2.04 14.56 -6.17
C GLY A 67 -0.88 13.72 -5.62
N PRO A 68 0.36 14.07 -6.01
CA PRO A 68 1.55 13.31 -5.62
C PRO A 68 1.78 13.28 -4.10
N VAL A 69 1.52 14.39 -3.41
CA VAL A 69 1.65 14.47 -1.94
C VAL A 69 0.60 13.61 -1.26
N GLY A 70 -0.66 13.67 -1.69
CA GLY A 70 -1.71 12.81 -1.15
C GLY A 70 -1.41 11.32 -1.36
N SER A 71 -0.85 10.97 -2.52
CA SER A 71 -0.43 9.60 -2.83
C SER A 71 0.76 9.14 -1.99
N PHE A 72 1.72 10.04 -1.70
CA PHE A 72 2.82 9.76 -0.78
C PHE A 72 2.32 9.54 0.66
N LEU A 73 1.39 10.37 1.15
CA LEU A 73 0.76 10.15 2.47
C LEU A 73 0.01 8.82 2.51
N PHE A 74 -0.72 8.50 1.44
CA PHE A 74 -1.44 7.23 1.32
C PHE A 74 -0.49 6.02 1.28
N MET A 75 0.67 6.12 0.64
CA MET A 75 1.70 5.06 0.66
C MET A 75 2.11 4.72 2.10
N ASN A 76 2.28 5.73 2.96
CA ASN A 76 2.61 5.52 4.37
C ASN A 76 1.46 4.84 5.13
N LEU A 77 0.21 5.23 4.89
CA LEU A 77 -0.96 4.53 5.45
C LEU A 77 -1.01 3.07 4.98
N ARG A 78 -0.72 2.82 3.70
CA ARG A 78 -0.66 1.47 3.14
C ARG A 78 0.43 0.62 3.81
N LEU A 79 1.61 1.17 4.05
CA LEU A 79 2.71 0.53 4.79
C LEU A 79 2.30 0.20 6.22
N LEU A 80 1.78 1.18 6.95
CA LEU A 80 1.37 1.01 8.34
C LEU A 80 0.27 -0.04 8.49
N ASN A 81 -0.67 -0.11 7.55
CA ASN A 81 -1.73 -1.11 7.57
C ASN A 81 -1.17 -2.55 7.50
N ASP A 82 -0.26 -2.83 6.55
CA ASP A 82 0.38 -4.16 6.46
C ASP A 82 1.14 -4.47 7.74
N GLN A 83 2.01 -3.55 8.17
CA GLN A 83 2.84 -3.74 9.35
C GLN A 83 2.01 -3.92 10.63
N THR A 84 0.86 -3.27 10.73
CA THR A 84 -0.05 -3.47 11.86
C THR A 84 -0.57 -4.89 11.88
N LEU A 85 -1.12 -5.38 10.76
CA LEU A 85 -1.74 -6.71 10.69
C LEU A 85 -0.71 -7.82 10.82
N GLU A 86 0.42 -7.70 10.12
CA GLU A 86 1.50 -8.68 10.13
C GLU A 86 2.15 -8.80 11.52
N ASN A 87 2.45 -7.67 12.16
CA ASN A 87 3.06 -7.70 13.50
C ASN A 87 2.05 -8.09 14.59
N ALA A 88 0.79 -7.65 14.51
CA ALA A 88 -0.23 -8.05 15.48
C ALA A 88 -0.55 -9.56 15.43
N THR A 89 -0.35 -10.20 14.28
CA THR A 89 -0.51 -11.66 14.12
C THR A 89 0.75 -12.46 14.45
N GLY A 90 1.87 -11.78 14.71
CA GLY A 90 3.18 -12.38 14.93
C GLY A 90 3.77 -13.06 13.67
N VAL A 91 3.23 -12.74 12.49
CA VAL A 91 3.71 -13.24 11.19
C VAL A 91 4.83 -12.35 10.65
N GLY A 92 4.73 -11.05 10.91
CA GLY A 92 5.68 -10.05 10.46
C GLY A 92 6.91 -9.94 11.34
N ALA A 93 7.89 -9.20 10.82
CA ALA A 93 9.01 -8.66 11.56
C ALA A 93 9.11 -7.16 11.26
N LEU A 94 9.75 -6.41 12.16
CA LEU A 94 9.91 -4.97 11.99
C LEU A 94 10.68 -4.66 10.69
N PRO A 95 10.25 -3.71 9.83
CA PRO A 95 10.83 -3.52 8.50
C PRO A 95 12.35 -3.28 8.49
N TRP A 96 12.88 -2.64 9.52
CA TRP A 96 14.31 -2.35 9.66
C TRP A 96 15.17 -3.57 10.02
N THR A 97 14.55 -4.74 10.28
CA THR A 97 15.28 -6.01 10.45
C THR A 97 15.38 -6.81 9.16
N TRP A 98 14.68 -6.40 8.10
CA TRP A 98 14.67 -7.11 6.82
C TRP A 98 15.92 -6.81 5.99
N PRO A 99 16.29 -7.71 5.06
CA PRO A 99 17.24 -7.40 4.00
C PRO A 99 16.88 -6.11 3.25
N LYS A 100 17.89 -5.32 2.85
CA LYS A 100 17.69 -3.98 2.23
C LYS A 100 16.96 -4.06 0.89
N ASP A 101 17.20 -5.12 0.14
CA ASP A 101 16.53 -5.43 -1.11
C ASP A 101 15.04 -5.71 -0.89
N GLU A 102 14.68 -6.48 0.14
CA GLU A 102 13.27 -6.70 0.50
C GLU A 102 12.56 -5.41 0.89
N GLN A 103 13.20 -4.55 1.70
CA GLN A 103 12.66 -3.23 2.03
C GLN A 103 12.44 -2.38 0.76
N THR A 104 13.40 -2.41 -0.17
CA THR A 104 13.31 -1.65 -1.42
C THR A 104 12.17 -2.16 -2.31
N ILE A 105 12.07 -3.47 -2.48
CA ILE A 105 11.00 -4.13 -3.23
C ILE A 105 9.64 -3.77 -2.62
N ASP A 106 9.52 -3.82 -1.29
CA ASP A 106 8.28 -3.49 -0.59
C ASP A 106 7.85 -2.03 -0.87
N LEU A 107 8.77 -1.08 -0.66
CA LEU A 107 8.53 0.33 -0.92
C LEU A 107 8.14 0.60 -2.38
N ILE A 108 8.79 -0.05 -3.35
CA ILE A 108 8.47 0.10 -4.77
C ILE A 108 7.03 -0.37 -5.04
N HIS A 109 6.65 -1.55 -4.58
CA HIS A 109 5.30 -2.08 -4.82
C HIS A 109 4.21 -1.25 -4.15
N LYS A 110 4.46 -0.78 -2.92
CA LYS A 110 3.55 0.12 -2.21
C LYS A 110 3.49 1.50 -2.87
N GLY A 111 4.59 1.99 -3.42
CA GLY A 111 4.63 3.17 -4.27
C GLY A 111 3.77 2.99 -5.52
N ILE A 112 4.01 1.96 -6.32
CA ILE A 112 3.21 1.65 -7.52
C ILE A 112 1.72 1.61 -7.17
N TYR A 113 1.36 0.87 -6.12
CA TYR A 113 -0.02 0.77 -5.68
C TYR A 113 -0.60 2.13 -5.25
N ALA A 114 0.11 2.89 -4.42
CA ALA A 114 -0.38 4.14 -3.86
C ALA A 114 -0.55 5.23 -4.92
N PHE A 115 0.41 5.35 -5.84
CA PHE A 115 0.36 6.35 -6.91
C PHE A 115 -0.62 5.96 -8.01
N THR A 116 -0.74 4.67 -8.35
CA THR A 116 -1.73 4.22 -9.34
C THR A 116 -3.15 4.40 -8.78
N THR A 117 -3.41 3.90 -7.57
CA THR A 117 -4.70 4.07 -6.90
C THR A 117 -5.02 5.54 -6.68
N GLY A 118 -4.02 6.36 -6.35
CA GLY A 118 -4.18 7.81 -6.19
C GLY A 118 -4.57 8.51 -7.48
N ALA A 119 -3.89 8.23 -8.59
CA ALA A 119 -4.24 8.78 -9.90
C ALA A 119 -5.66 8.38 -10.33
N VAL A 120 -6.04 7.12 -10.09
CA VAL A 120 -7.40 6.63 -10.39
C VAL A 120 -8.44 7.32 -9.49
N ALA A 121 -8.21 7.38 -8.17
CA ALA A 121 -9.12 8.03 -7.24
C ALA A 121 -9.31 9.52 -7.58
N ASP A 122 -8.22 10.24 -7.82
CA ASP A 122 -8.27 11.67 -8.12
C ASP A 122 -8.97 11.96 -9.46
N ALA A 123 -8.90 11.04 -10.43
CA ALA A 123 -9.61 11.14 -11.70
C ALA A 123 -11.12 10.84 -11.58
N LEU A 124 -11.52 10.02 -10.61
CA LEU A 124 -12.92 9.65 -10.39
C LEU A 124 -13.67 10.69 -9.54
N VAL A 125 -12.97 11.42 -8.67
CA VAL A 125 -13.61 12.44 -7.82
C VAL A 125 -13.84 13.74 -8.59
N ALA A 126 -15.05 14.29 -8.47
CA ALA A 126 -15.42 15.55 -9.09
C ALA A 126 -14.73 16.78 -8.45
N GLY A 127 -14.65 17.87 -9.21
CA GLY A 127 -14.03 19.12 -8.78
C GLY A 127 -12.51 19.14 -8.91
N ALA A 128 -11.95 20.34 -9.05
CA ALA A 128 -10.50 20.52 -9.11
C ALA A 128 -9.85 20.05 -7.79
N PRO A 129 -8.62 19.54 -7.81
CA PRO A 129 -7.82 19.40 -6.60
C PRO A 129 -7.87 20.70 -5.81
N SER A 130 -7.99 20.64 -4.49
CA SER A 130 -7.88 21.84 -3.67
C SER A 130 -6.53 22.48 -3.93
N GLU A 131 -6.51 23.58 -4.69
CA GLU A 131 -5.29 24.36 -4.88
C GLU A 131 -4.89 24.94 -3.53
N PRO A 132 -3.60 24.96 -3.19
CA PRO A 132 -3.14 25.66 -2.00
C PRO A 132 -3.65 27.10 -2.05
N VAL A 133 -4.45 27.49 -1.05
CA VAL A 133 -4.91 28.88 -0.96
C VAL A 133 -3.66 29.76 -0.81
N PRO A 134 -3.40 30.69 -1.75
CA PRO A 134 -2.28 31.60 -1.61
C PRO A 134 -2.42 32.36 -0.30
N ARG A 135 -1.45 32.23 0.60
CA ARG A 135 -1.38 33.11 1.77
C ARG A 135 -0.91 34.47 1.28
N ALA A 136 -1.66 35.52 1.58
CA ALA A 136 -1.21 36.89 1.31
C ALA A 136 0.17 37.11 1.95
N GLY A 137 1.15 37.55 1.13
CA GLY A 137 2.54 37.74 1.56
C GLY A 137 3.42 36.49 1.57
N TRP A 138 2.92 35.33 1.11
CA TRP A 138 3.71 34.11 0.99
C TRP A 138 3.78 33.65 -0.47
N THR A 139 4.85 34.04 -1.16
CA THR A 139 5.25 33.50 -2.47
C THR A 139 6.16 32.30 -2.24
N VAL A 140 5.84 31.16 -2.86
CA VAL A 140 6.67 29.94 -2.77
C VAL A 140 8.09 30.28 -3.23
N GLY A 141 9.07 30.21 -2.32
CA GLY A 141 10.48 30.49 -2.61
C GLY A 141 10.98 31.87 -2.17
N GLU A 142 10.09 32.76 -1.70
CA GLU A 142 10.48 34.01 -1.05
C GLU A 142 10.25 33.91 0.45
N LYS A 143 11.28 34.20 1.25
CA LYS A 143 11.12 34.31 2.71
C LYS A 143 10.36 35.59 3.02
N ALA A 144 9.39 35.48 3.93
CA ALA A 144 8.71 36.62 4.55
C ALA A 144 9.69 37.50 5.33
#